data_AF-A0A7G6YMW9-F1
#
_entry.id   AF-A0A7G6YMW9-F1
#
_cell.length_a   1.000
_cell.length_b   1.000
_cell.length_c   1.000
_cell.angle_alpha   90.00
_cell.angle_beta   90.00
_cell.angle_gamma   90.00
#
_symmetry.space_group_name_H-M   'P 1'
#
loop_
_entity.id
_entity.type
_entity.pdbx_description
1 polymer ?
#
loop_
_entity_poly.entity_id
_entity_poly.type
_entity_poly.pdbx_seq_one_letter_code
_entity_poly.pdbx_strand_id
1 'polypeptide(L)' 'MGKQYPTIDDGIRAFIEQQHVFFVGTAAADGRVNISPKGQDTLRVFDANRVP' A
#
# COMPACT_ATOMS: atom_id res chain seq x y z
N MET A 1 -13.50 3.11 10.97
CA MET A 1 -12.97 4.11 10.00
C MET A 1 -11.50 4.31 10.30
N GLY A 2 -10.63 4.27 9.28
CA GLY A 2 -9.19 4.51 9.44
C GLY A 2 -8.86 6.01 9.46
N LYS A 3 -7.71 6.36 10.03
CA LYS A 3 -7.18 7.73 10.00
C LYS A 3 -6.65 8.06 8.60
N GLN A 4 -7.01 9.23 8.09
CA GLN A 4 -6.48 9.75 6.82
C GLN A 4 -5.32 10.71 7.09
N TYR A 5 -4.30 10.61 6.25
CA TYR A 5 -3.12 11.47 6.28
C TYR A 5 -3.04 12.22 4.94
N PRO A 6 -2.64 13.50 4.93
CA PRO A 6 -2.55 14.29 3.70
C PRO A 6 -1.37 13.86 2.82
N THR A 7 -0.36 13.21 3.41
CA THR A 7 0.88 12.77 2.76
C THR A 7 1.44 11.53 3.44
N ILE A 8 2.29 10.81 2.73
CA ILE A 8 3.19 9.79 3.28
C ILE A 8 4.37 10.53 3.94
N ASP A 9 4.27 10.75 5.25
CA ASP A 9 5.38 11.29 6.04
C ASP A 9 6.49 10.24 6.27
N ASP A 10 7.61 10.66 6.86
CA ASP A 10 8.77 9.79 7.09
C ASP A 10 8.44 8.58 7.98
N GLY A 11 7.50 8.71 8.90
CA GLY A 11 7.05 7.61 9.75
C GLY A 11 6.28 6.55 8.95
N ILE A 12 5.35 6.99 8.10
CA ILE A 12 4.59 6.09 7.21
C ILE A 12 5.53 5.46 6.17
N ARG A 13 6.46 6.23 5.59
CA ARG A 13 7.47 5.71 4.65
C ARG A 13 8.30 4.61 5.31
N ALA A 14 8.88 4.88 6.48
CA ALA A 14 9.69 3.90 7.19
C ALA A 14 8.89 2.63 7.53
N PHE A 15 7.61 2.78 7.89
CA PHE A 15 6.73 1.63 8.11
C PHE A 15 6.54 0.79 6.83
N ILE A 16 6.28 1.43 5.68
CA ILE A 16 6.13 0.74 4.39
C ILE A 16 7.43 0.00 4.03
N GLU A 17 8.59 0.66 4.13
CA GLU A 17 9.89 0.12 3.72
C GLU A 17 10.34 -1.11 4.54
N GLN A 18 9.83 -1.27 5.76
CA GLN A 18 10.12 -2.42 6.62
C GLN A 18 9.34 -3.69 6.25
N GLN A 19 8.32 -3.60 5.39
CA GLN A 19 7.47 -4.76 5.09
C GLN A 19 8.10 -5.66 4.02
N HIS A 20 8.25 -6.95 4.33
CA HIS A 20 8.72 -7.97 3.37
C HIS A 20 7.63 -8.46 2.41
N VAL A 21 6.36 -8.20 2.72
CA VAL A 21 5.20 -8.65 1.94
C VAL A 21 4.10 -7.60 1.98
N PHE A 22 3.44 -7.42 0.84
CA PHE A 22 2.23 -6.59 0.73
C PHE A 22 1.09 -7.42 0.15
N PHE A 23 -0.14 -7.07 0.48
CA PHE A 23 -1.33 -7.67 -0.11
C PHE A 23 -2.03 -6.66 -1.00
N VAL A 24 -2.22 -7.02 -2.27
CA VAL A 24 -2.97 -6.19 -3.22
C VAL A 24 -4.37 -6.76 -3.34
N GLY A 25 -5.37 -5.91 -3.10
CA GLY A 25 -6.77 -6.23 -3.27
C GLY A 25 -7.35 -5.59 -4.51
N THR A 26 -7.99 -6.39 -5.37
CA THR A 26 -8.75 -5.90 -6.52
C THR A 26 -10.21 -6.30 -6.36
N ALA A 27 -11.11 -5.34 -6.55
CA ALA A 27 -12.54 -5.53 -6.42
C ALA A 27 -13.25 -4.99 -7.66
N ALA A 28 -14.19 -5.77 -8.19
CA ALA A 28 -15.18 -5.26 -9.13
C ALA A 28 -16.27 -4.48 -8.37
N ALA A 29 -17.20 -3.85 -9.09
CA ALA A 29 -18.32 -3.14 -8.49
C ALA A 29 -19.20 -4.07 -7.62
N ASP A 30 -19.31 -5.34 -8.01
CA ASP A 30 -20.02 -6.40 -7.32
C ASP A 30 -19.20 -7.71 -7.28
N GLY A 31 -19.62 -8.64 -6.41
CA GLY A 31 -19.00 -9.96 -6.30
C GLY A 31 -17.83 -10.04 -5.30
N ARG A 32 -16.71 -10.62 -5.72
CA ARG A 32 -15.60 -11.01 -4.82
C ARG A 32 -14.41 -10.05 -4.93
N VAL A 33 -13.69 -9.91 -3.82
CA VAL A 33 -12.38 -9.25 -3.77
C VAL A 33 -11.28 -10.29 -3.91
N ASN A 34 -10.40 -10.11 -4.89
CA ASN A 34 -9.20 -10.93 -5.02
C ASN A 34 -8.07 -10.29 -4.24
N ILE A 35 -7.51 -11.04 -3.29
CA ILE A 35 -6.38 -10.62 -2.45
C ILE A 35 -5.18 -11.50 -2.80
N SER A 36 -4.05 -10.89 -3.15
CA SER A 36 -2.82 -11.64 -3.48
C SER A 36 -1.60 -11.07 -2.77
N PRO A 37 -0.73 -11.92 -2.18
CA PRO A 37 0.55 -11.47 -1.65
C PRO A 37 1.48 -11.05 -2.80
N LYS A 38 2.28 -10.03 -2.55
CA LYS A 38 3.34 -9.53 -3.42
C LYS A 38 4.62 -9.38 -2.59
N GLY A 39 5.75 -9.72 -3.21
CA GLY A 39 7.05 -9.71 -2.55
C GLY A 39 7.61 -8.30 -2.33
N GLN A 40 8.72 -8.25 -1.61
CA GLN A 40 9.52 -7.05 -1.44
C GLN A 40 9.81 -6.40 -2.80
N ASP A 41 9.81 -5.06 -2.86
CA ASP A 41 9.98 -4.19 -4.04
C ASP A 41 8.75 -3.83 -4.88
N THR A 42 7.58 -4.45 -4.68
CA THR A 42 6.39 -4.11 -5.49
C THR A 42 5.68 -2.83 -5.06
N LEU A 43 5.82 -2.42 -3.80
CA LEU A 43 5.33 -1.14 -3.29
C LEU A 43 6.52 -0.28 -2.89
N ARG A 44 6.66 0.89 -3.53
CA ARG A 44 7.73 1.87 -3.27
C ARG A 44 7.13 3.27 -3.16
N VAL A 45 7.71 4.12 -2.31
CA VAL A 45 7.26 5.51 -2.16
C VAL A 45 8.10 6.39 -3.08
N PHE A 46 7.55 6.78 -4.23
CA PHE A 46 8.24 7.66 -5.19
C PHE A 46 8.31 9.09 -4.70
N ASP A 47 7.23 9.61 -4.13
CA ASP A 47 7.18 10.91 -3.45
C ASP A 47 6.11 10.88 -2.34
N ALA A 48 5.93 12.01 -1.66
CA ALA A 48 5.01 12.13 -0.52
C ALA A 48 3.56 11.74 -0.85
N ASN A 49 3.15 11.72 -2.13
CA ASN A 49 1.80 11.42 -2.57
C ASN A 49 1.76 10.40 -3.72
N ARG A 50 2.86 9.70 -4.00
CA ARG A 50 2.95 8.81 -5.17
C ARG A 50 3.62 7.48 -4.84
N VAL A 51 2.95 6.43 -5.26
CA VAL A 51 3.41 5.04 -5.29
C VAL A 51 3.18 4.49 -6.71
N PRO A 52 3.77 3.33 -7.09
CA PRO A 52 3.50 2.67 -8.36
C PRO A 52 2.02 2.47 -8.69
#